data_AF-A0A5D2S0Z7-F1
#
_entry.id   AF-A0A5D2S0Z7-F1
#
_cell.length_a   1.000
_cell.length_b   1.000
_cell.length_c   1.000
_cell.angle_alpha   90.00
_cell.angle_beta   90.00
_cell.angle_gamma   90.00
#
_symmetry.space_group_name_H-M   'P 1'
#
loop_
_entity.id
_entity.type
_entity.pdbx_description
1 polymer ?
#
loop_
_entity_poly.entity_id
_entity_poly.type
_entity_poly.pdbx_seq_one_letter_code
_entity_poly.pdbx_strand_id
1 'polypeptide(L)'
;MMIMTWKENIKTKMSWQRSGKDHSVLLVLPSGIYHYKFIVDGEWRYTHDLPFIADEMGRICNLLDVLDYVPENRDSVAEFEAPASPTSSYSQAFPAVFLLISSINCGLEANL
;
A
#
# COMPACT_ATOMS: atom_id res chain seq x y z
N MET A 1 12.28 7.16 -10.47
CA MET A 1 10.83 7.08 -10.21
C MET A 1 10.56 7.30 -8.72
N MET A 2 9.51 8.04 -8.38
CA MET A 2 9.06 8.26 -6.99
C MET A 2 7.54 8.13 -6.92
N ILE A 3 7.00 7.93 -5.72
CA ILE A 3 5.57 8.06 -5.45
C ILE A 3 5.38 9.16 -4.40
N MET A 4 4.36 9.98 -4.59
CA MET A 4 3.89 10.90 -3.56
C MET A 4 2.46 10.51 -3.19
N THR A 5 2.21 10.33 -1.90
CA THR A 5 0.89 10.09 -1.32
C THR A 5 0.50 11.29 -0.46
N TRP A 6 -0.79 11.61 -0.42
CA TRP A 6 -1.32 12.64 0.46
C TRP A 6 -2.71 12.28 0.99
N LYS A 7 -2.91 12.55 2.27
CA LYS A 7 -4.17 12.47 2.98
C LYS A 7 -4.22 13.62 3.97
N GLU A 8 -5.23 14.48 3.86
CA GLU A 8 -5.40 15.65 4.72
C GLU A 8 -4.12 16.52 4.78
N ASN A 9 -3.39 16.48 5.90
CA ASN A 9 -2.15 17.23 6.15
C ASN A 9 -0.89 16.36 6.10
N ILE A 10 -1.03 15.07 5.81
CA ILE A 10 0.09 14.13 5.73
C ILE A 10 0.48 13.97 4.27
N LYS A 11 1.74 14.27 3.97
CA LYS A 11 2.35 14.02 2.66
C LYS A 11 3.52 13.07 2.86
N THR A 12 3.55 12.03 2.06
CA THR A 12 4.58 11.00 2.16
C THR A 12 5.20 10.78 0.79
N LYS A 13 6.53 10.72 0.74
CA LYS A 13 7.29 10.57 -0.49
C LYS A 13 8.21 9.37 -0.37
N MET A 14 8.10 8.44 -1.31
CA MET A 14 8.91 7.23 -1.33
C MET A 14 9.57 7.03 -2.69
N SER A 15 10.79 6.51 -2.65
CA SER A 15 11.48 5.97 -3.83
C SER A 15 10.99 4.55 -4.09
N TRP A 16 10.86 4.20 -5.37
CA TRP A 16 10.52 2.84 -5.77
C TRP A 16 11.66 1.88 -5.44
N GLN A 17 11.30 0.66 -5.05
CA GLN A 17 12.25 -0.42 -4.94
C GLN A 17 12.28 -1.17 -6.27
N ARG A 18 13.48 -1.37 -6.82
CA ARG A 18 13.66 -2.12 -8.05
C ARG A 18 13.73 -3.60 -7.70
N SER A 19 12.72 -4.38 -8.11
CA SER A 19 12.70 -5.82 -7.95
C SER A 19 12.78 -6.50 -9.32
N GLY A 20 13.99 -6.62 -9.86
CA GLY A 20 14.22 -7.23 -11.16
C GLY A 20 13.54 -6.48 -12.32
N LYS A 21 12.45 -7.06 -12.85
CA LYS A 21 11.63 -6.51 -13.94
C LYS A 21 10.48 -5.62 -13.45
N ASP A 22 10.09 -5.79 -12.19
CA ASP A 22 8.95 -5.10 -11.61
C ASP A 22 9.41 -3.94 -10.72
N HIS A 23 8.60 -2.90 -10.70
CA HIS A 23 8.78 -1.76 -9.80
C HIS A 23 7.64 -1.75 -8.79
N SER A 24 7.96 -2.06 -7.54
CA SER A 24 7.03 -2.06 -6.43
C SER A 24 7.51 -1.11 -5.32
N VAL A 25 6.57 -0.67 -4.49
CA VAL A 25 6.88 0.07 -3.27
C VAL A 25 5.98 -0.45 -2.15
N LEU A 26 6.58 -0.68 -0.99
CA LEU A 26 5.89 -1.06 0.23
C LEU A 26 5.72 0.18 1.09
N LEU A 27 4.47 0.52 1.40
CA LEU A 27 4.11 1.69 2.18
C LEU A 27 3.41 1.24 3.45
N VAL A 28 3.86 1.79 4.57
CA VAL A 28 3.17 1.67 5.85
C VAL A 28 2.31 2.90 6.02
N LEU A 29 1.00 2.74 5.87
CA LEU A 29 0.02 3.81 5.97
C LEU A 29 -1.03 3.44 7.03
N PRO A 30 -1.45 4.40 7.87
CA PRO A 30 -2.69 4.28 8.63
C PRO A 30 -3.89 4.02 7.72
N SER A 31 -4.98 3.54 8.28
CA SER A 31 -6.22 3.38 7.53
C SER A 31 -6.78 4.70 7.00
N GLY A 32 -7.52 4.59 5.91
CA GLY A 32 -8.23 5.66 5.23
C GLY A 32 -7.83 5.81 3.77
N ILE A 33 -8.41 6.83 3.15
CA ILE A 33 -8.27 7.09 1.72
C ILE A 33 -7.09 8.04 1.48
N TYR A 34 -6.16 7.60 0.66
CA TYR A 34 -5.02 8.37 0.21
C TYR A 34 -5.15 8.66 -1.28
N HIS A 35 -4.72 9.86 -1.66
CA HIS A 35 -4.49 10.19 -3.05
C HIS A 35 -3.01 10.04 -3.35
N TYR A 36 -2.68 9.57 -4.54
CA TYR A 36 -1.28 9.45 -4.93
C TYR A 36 -1.04 9.71 -6.41
N LYS A 37 0.23 10.01 -6.70
CA LYS A 37 0.77 10.13 -8.05
C LYS A 37 2.18 9.57 -8.11
N PHE A 38 2.52 9.08 -9.29
CA PHE A 38 3.87 8.69 -9.64
C PHE A 38 4.63 9.92 -10.15
N ILE A 39 5.93 9.97 -9.87
CA ILE A 39 6.85 10.94 -10.47
C ILE A 39 7.86 10.12 -11.26
N VAL A 40 7.73 10.17 -12.59
CA VAL A 40 8.61 9.47 -13.54
C VAL A 40 9.38 10.56 -14.28
N ASP A 41 10.71 10.56 -14.17
CA ASP A 41 11.59 11.56 -14.81
C ASP A 41 11.24 13.03 -14.54
N GLY A 42 10.66 13.31 -13.37
CA GLY A 42 10.23 14.66 -12.97
C GLY A 42 8.79 14.99 -13.34
N GLU A 43 8.13 14.16 -14.15
CA GLU A 43 6.76 14.35 -14.59
C GLU A 43 5.76 13.60 -13.70
N TRP A 44 4.64 14.27 -13.39
CA TRP A 44 3.54 13.70 -12.63
C TRP A 44 2.72 12.74 -13.51
N ARG A 45 2.65 11.47 -13.11
CA ARG A 45 1.91 10.42 -13.81
C ARG A 45 0.86 9.78 -12.89
N TYR A 46 -0.17 9.24 -13.52
CA TYR A 46 -1.20 8.41 -12.90
C TYR A 46 -1.41 7.18 -13.78
N THR A 47 -2.03 6.13 -13.22
CA THR A 47 -2.34 4.90 -13.95
C THR A 47 -3.84 4.73 -14.08
N HIS A 48 -4.33 4.43 -15.28
CA HIS A 48 -5.76 4.22 -15.55
C HIS A 48 -6.25 2.83 -15.13
N ASP A 49 -5.33 1.87 -14.96
CA ASP A 49 -5.61 0.52 -14.47
C ASP A 49 -5.93 0.47 -12.96
N LEU A 50 -5.63 1.57 -12.24
CA LEU A 50 -5.86 1.69 -10.81
C LEU A 50 -6.97 2.70 -10.54
N PRO A 51 -7.72 2.59 -9.42
CA PRO A 51 -8.74 3.57 -9.06
C PRO A 51 -8.19 4.99 -9.13
N PHE A 52 -8.93 5.89 -9.76
CA PHE A 52 -8.54 7.29 -9.90
C PHE A 52 -9.74 8.23 -9.81
N ILE A 53 -9.45 9.48 -9.48
CA ILE A 53 -10.42 10.57 -9.42
C ILE A 53 -9.89 11.75 -10.22
N ALA A 54 -10.80 12.42 -10.93
CA ALA A 54 -10.55 13.70 -11.57
C ALA A 54 -11.26 14.79 -10.78
N ASP A 55 -10.53 15.82 -10.39
CA ASP A 55 -11.07 17.02 -9.76
C ASP A 55 -11.80 17.91 -10.79
N GLU A 56 -12.61 18.87 -10.35
CA GLU A 56 -13.35 19.82 -11.21
C GLU A 56 -12.41 20.63 -12.12
N MET A 57 -11.17 20.84 -11.67
CA MET A 57 -10.10 21.48 -12.41
C MET A 57 -9.38 20.55 -13.42
N GLY A 58 -9.87 19.32 -13.61
CA GLY A 58 -9.26 18.33 -14.51
C GLY A 58 -7.98 17.68 -13.97
N ARG A 59 -7.66 17.85 -12.68
CA ARG A 59 -6.49 17.23 -12.06
C ARG A 59 -6.79 15.78 -11.70
N ILE A 60 -6.13 14.85 -12.37
CA ILE A 60 -6.33 13.41 -12.15
C ILE A 60 -5.31 12.86 -11.15
N CYS A 61 -5.76 12.05 -10.19
CA CYS A 61 -4.92 11.37 -9.19
C CYS A 61 -5.43 9.95 -8.94
N ASN A 62 -4.55 9.02 -8.59
CA ASN A 62 -4.98 7.70 -8.16
C ASN A 62 -5.47 7.71 -6.70
N LEU A 63 -6.35 6.76 -6.38
CA LEU A 63 -6.91 6.53 -5.06
C LEU A 63 -6.37 5.23 -4.47
N LEU A 64 -6.03 5.27 -3.18
CA LEU A 64 -5.62 4.12 -2.39
C LEU A 64 -6.48 4.08 -1.12
N ASP A 65 -7.32 3.06 -1.00
CA ASP A 65 -8.11 2.83 0.20
C ASP A 65 -7.38 1.83 1.10
N VAL A 66 -6.94 2.29 2.27
CA VAL A 66 -6.26 1.48 3.27
C VAL A 66 -7.28 1.12 4.35
N LEU A 67 -7.75 -0.12 4.37
CA LEU A 67 -8.76 -0.54 5.35
C LEU A 67 -8.10 -0.86 6.71
N ASP A 68 -8.78 -0.62 7.82
CA ASP A 68 -8.38 -1.26 9.08
C ASP A 68 -8.81 -2.73 9.00
N TYR A 69 -7.86 -3.63 8.74
CA TYR A 69 -8.17 -5.05 8.66
C TYR A 69 -8.61 -5.57 10.04
N VAL A 70 -9.91 -5.68 10.25
CA VAL A 70 -10.50 -6.59 11.24
C VAL A 70 -10.94 -7.80 10.45
N PRO A 71 -10.30 -8.98 10.59
CA PRO A 71 -10.84 -10.18 9.97
C PRO A 71 -12.19 -10.49 10.62
N GLU A 72 -13.29 -10.11 9.96
CA GLU A 72 -14.65 -10.48 10.39
C GLU A 72 -14.91 -11.98 10.24
N ASN A 73 -14.05 -12.70 9.53
CA ASN A 73 -14.20 -14.13 9.30
C ASN A 73 -13.30 -14.94 10.25
N ARG A 74 -13.81 -15.21 11.46
CA ARG A 74 -13.23 -16.17 12.40
C ARG A 74 -13.34 -17.63 11.92
N ASP A 75 -14.15 -17.89 10.90
CA ASP A 75 -14.51 -19.26 10.48
C ASP A 75 -13.67 -19.79 9.30
N SER A 76 -13.02 -18.92 8.51
CA SER A 76 -12.14 -19.34 7.39
C SER A 76 -10.67 -19.59 7.75
N VAL A 77 -10.31 -19.54 9.04
CA VAL A 77 -8.93 -19.78 9.51
C VAL A 77 -8.72 -21.21 10.04
N ALA A 78 -9.76 -22.07 9.97
CA ALA A 78 -9.70 -23.44 10.49
C ALA A 78 -8.72 -24.36 9.75
N GLU A 79 -8.21 -23.98 8.57
CA GLU A 79 -7.24 -24.78 7.81
C GLU A 79 -5.76 -24.45 8.13
N PHE A 80 -5.48 -23.49 9.01
CA PHE A 80 -4.13 -23.15 9.44
C PHE A 80 -3.92 -23.53 10.91
N GLU A 81 -4.18 -24.80 11.27
CA GLU A 81 -3.80 -25.28 12.58
C GLU A 81 -2.27 -25.36 12.63
N ALA A 82 -1.66 -24.36 13.25
CA ALA A 82 -0.23 -24.32 13.48
C ALA A 82 0.18 -25.55 14.31
N PRO A 83 1.34 -26.19 14.03
CA PRO A 83 1.84 -27.27 14.87
C PRO A 83 1.95 -26.78 16.31
N ALA A 84 1.72 -27.68 17.27
CA ALA A 84 1.76 -27.35 18.69
C ALA A 84 3.06 -26.58 19.02
N SER A 85 2.91 -25.36 19.52
CA SER A 85 4.02 -24.50 19.90
C SER A 85 4.93 -25.20 20.92
N PRO A 86 6.25 -25.00 20.86
CA PRO A 86 7.17 -25.53 21.88
C PRO A 86 6.82 -24.96 23.27
N THR A 87 7.17 -25.71 24.34
CA THR A 87 6.87 -25.41 25.75
C THR A 87 7.49 -24.11 26.31
N SER A 88 8.16 -23.31 25.48
CA SER A 88 8.73 -22.02 25.86
C SER A 88 7.87 -20.88 25.34
N SER A 89 7.34 -20.08 26.25
CA SER A 89 6.45 -18.96 25.94
C SER A 89 7.24 -17.79 25.37
N TYR A 90 7.01 -17.44 24.10
CA TYR A 90 7.49 -16.17 23.55
C TYR A 90 6.67 -15.02 24.15
N SER A 91 7.24 -14.30 25.12
CA SER A 91 6.69 -13.06 25.65
C SER A 91 6.97 -11.90 24.69
N GLN A 92 6.40 -11.96 23.48
CA GLN A 92 6.43 -10.84 22.55
C GLN A 92 5.04 -10.23 22.47
N ALA A 93 4.84 -9.14 23.21
CA ALA A 93 3.64 -8.33 23.04
C ALA A 93 3.64 -7.78 21.61
N PHE A 94 2.69 -8.24 20.79
CA PHE A 94 2.47 -7.64 19.48
C PHE A 94 1.99 -6.20 19.70
N PRO A 95 2.63 -5.18 19.08
CA PRO A 95 2.07 -3.84 19.11
C PRO A 95 0.69 -3.88 18.43
N ALA A 96 -0.34 -3.41 19.13
CA ALA A 96 -1.74 -3.43 18.70
C ALA A 96 -2.07 -2.52 17.50
N VAL A 97 -1.04 -1.99 16.82
CA VAL A 97 -1.15 -1.26 15.56
C VAL A 97 -0.55 -2.14 14.48
N PHE A 98 -1.38 -2.98 13.88
CA PHE A 98 -1.03 -3.68 12.66
C PHE A 98 -1.03 -2.63 11.53
N LEU A 99 0.11 -2.00 11.33
CA LEU A 99 0.31 -1.08 10.22
C LEU A 99 0.20 -1.87 8.92
N LEU A 100 -0.89 -1.69 8.18
CA LEU A 100 -1.05 -2.38 6.90
C LEU A 100 0.06 -1.95 5.95
N ILE A 101 0.78 -2.95 5.44
CA ILE A 101 1.72 -2.76 4.35
C ILE A 101 0.91 -2.79 3.07
N SER A 102 0.67 -1.61 2.49
CA SER A 102 0.09 -1.50 1.15
C SER A 102 1.21 -1.67 0.13
N SER A 103 1.08 -2.67 -0.75
CA SER A 103 1.96 -2.83 -1.91
C SER A 103 1.33 -2.14 -3.10
N ILE A 104 2.04 -1.17 -3.68
CA ILE A 104 1.63 -0.52 -4.93
C ILE A 104 2.60 -0.97 -6.01
N ASN A 105 2.06 -1.55 -7.08
CA ASN A 105 2.84 -1.90 -8.27
C ASN A 105 2.69 -0.79 -9.30
N CYS A 106 3.81 -0.28 -9.80
CA CYS A 106 3.79 0.61 -10.95
C CYS A 106 3.75 -0.25 -12.21
N GLY A 107 2.53 -0.59 -12.66
CA GLY A 107 2.28 -1.29 -13.93
C GLY A 107 2.49 -0.40 -15.16
N LEU A 108 3.26 0.68 -15.06
CA LEU A 108 3.75 1.34 -16.27
C LEU A 108 4.65 0.31 -16.95
N GLU A 109 4.11 -0.38 -17.96
CA GLU A 109 4.93 -1.03 -18.97
C GLU A 109 6.01 -0.02 -19.32
N ALA A 110 7.24 -0.37 -18.95
CA ALA A 110 8.41 0.37 -19.33
C ALA A 110 8.53 0.30 -20.86
N ASN A 111 7.76 1.11 -21.56
CA ASN A 111 8.11 1.59 -22.89
C ASN A 111 9.25 2.60 -22.68
N LEU A 112 10.42 2.05 -22.36
CA LEU A 112 11.71 2.60 -22.73
C LEU A 112 12.17 1.88 -24.00
#